data_AF-A0A1H4AXV9-F1
#
_entry.id   AF-A0A1H4AXV9-F1
#
_cell.length_a   1.000
_cell.length_b   1.000
_cell.length_c   1.000
_cell.angle_alpha   90.00
_cell.angle_beta   90.00
_cell.angle_gamma   90.00
#
_symmetry.space_group_name_H-M   'P 1'
#
loop_
_entity.id
_entity.type
_entity.pdbx_description
1 polymer ?
#
loop_
_entity_poly.entity_id
_entity_poly.type
_entity_poly.pdbx_seq_one_letter_code
_entity_poly.pdbx_strand_id
1 'polypeptide(L)'
;MKLKLFTGLALLTLMLTYVVQNSARVPIIFLKWEYDVSQALLVLSSLLIGIALGLILSYTWKNKGKNQQKKAEKQARKIKKEQDKLKKQQEKLPQEQEQPTAEPPMKPQEEEQL
;
A
#
# COMPACT_ATOMS: atom_id res chain seq x y z
N MET A 1 -31.40 4.10 -8.66
CA MET A 1 -31.80 4.88 -7.46
C MET A 1 -32.85 4.14 -6.62
N LYS A 2 -33.90 3.58 -7.24
CA LYS A 2 -34.96 2.82 -6.55
C LYS A 2 -34.44 1.68 -5.67
N LEU A 3 -33.48 0.87 -6.13
CA LEU A 3 -32.93 -0.23 -5.34
C LEU A 3 -32.28 0.21 -4.02
N LYS A 4 -31.56 1.34 -4.02
CA LYS A 4 -30.94 1.90 -2.81
C LYS A 4 -32.00 2.34 -1.80
N LEU A 5 -33.11 2.92 -2.30
CA LEU A 5 -34.25 3.32 -1.48
C LEU A 5 -34.96 2.11 -0.88
N PHE A 6 -35.24 1.07 -1.69
CA PHE A 6 -35.85 -0.16 -1.19
C PHE A 6 -34.96 -0.87 -0.17
N THR A 7 -33.65 -0.95 -0.43
CA THR A 7 -32.69 -1.57 0.49
C THR A 7 -32.60 -0.78 1.80
N GLY A 8 -32.51 0.56 1.72
CA GLY A 8 -32.48 1.43 2.89
C GLY A 8 -33.77 1.35 3.70
N LEU A 9 -34.92 1.28 3.03
CA LEU A 9 -36.21 1.13 3.69
C LEU A 9 -36.32 -0.23 4.40
N ALA A 10 -35.95 -1.32 3.73
CA ALA A 10 -35.94 -2.65 4.35
C ALA A 10 -35.03 -2.71 5.58
N LEU A 11 -33.84 -2.12 5.49
CA LEU A 11 -32.89 -2.06 6.61
C LEU A 11 -33.43 -1.20 7.75
N LEU A 12 -34.06 -0.06 7.45
CA LEU A 12 -34.68 0.82 8.45
C LEU A 12 -35.82 0.10 9.17
N THR A 13 -36.70 -0.59 8.42
CA THR A 13 -37.78 -1.38 9.01
C THR A 13 -37.23 -2.45 9.95
N LEU A 14 -36.22 -3.22 9.51
CA LEU A 14 -35.57 -4.23 10.35
C LEU A 14 -34.99 -3.62 11.64
N MET A 15 -34.33 -2.46 11.53
CA MET A 15 -33.73 -1.75 12.65
C MET A 15 -34.80 -1.28 13.66
N LEU A 16 -35.90 -0.73 13.17
CA LEU A 16 -37.01 -0.31 14.03
C LEU A 16 -37.67 -1.52 14.72
N THR A 17 -37.87 -2.62 13.99
CA THR A 17 -38.37 -3.86 14.57
C THR A 17 -37.45 -4.37 15.68
N TYR A 18 -36.13 -4.33 15.48
CA TYR A 18 -35.15 -4.67 16.49
C TYR A 18 -35.30 -3.80 17.75
N VAL A 19 -35.42 -2.47 17.59
CA VAL A 19 -35.58 -1.54 18.72
C VAL A 19 -36.86 -1.84 19.51
N VAL A 20 -37.98 -2.02 18.82
CA VAL A 20 -39.28 -2.30 19.47
C VAL A 20 -39.24 -3.62 20.23
N GLN A 21 -38.68 -4.68 19.63
CA GLN A 21 -38.60 -5.99 20.28
C GLN A 21 -37.59 -6.03 21.43
N ASN A 22 -36.53 -5.20 21.39
CA ASN A 22 -35.47 -5.16 22.39
C ASN A 22 -35.57 -3.93 23.30
N SER A 23 -36.79 -3.48 23.58
CA SER A 23 -37.07 -2.37 24.49
C SER A 23 -37.05 -2.76 25.98
N ALA A 24 -36.79 -4.03 26.30
CA ALA A 24 -36.58 -4.49 27.67
C ALA A 24 -35.44 -3.71 28.33
N ARG A 25 -35.65 -3.32 29.60
CA ARG A 25 -34.64 -2.62 30.40
C ARG A 25 -33.61 -3.60 30.91
N VAL A 26 -32.35 -3.21 30.81
CA VAL A 26 -31.19 -3.95 31.30
C VAL A 26 -30.47 -3.05 32.29
N PRO A 27 -30.38 -3.44 33.57
CA PRO A 27 -29.63 -2.68 34.56
C PRO A 27 -28.13 -2.83 34.29
N ILE A 28 -27.44 -1.70 34.18
CA ILE A 28 -25.99 -1.64 34.12
C ILE A 28 -25.49 -1.21 35.48
N ILE A 29 -24.80 -2.13 36.16
CA ILE A 29 -24.12 -1.85 37.43
C ILE A 29 -22.63 -1.77 37.16
N PHE A 30 -22.05 -0.59 37.34
CA PHE A 30 -20.63 -0.33 37.16
C PHE A 30 -20.05 0.41 38.38
N LEU A 31 -19.28 -0.30 39.20
CA LEU A 31 -18.70 0.17 40.47
C LEU A 31 -19.75 0.73 41.46
N LYS A 32 -20.09 2.02 41.34
CA LYS A 32 -21.09 2.73 42.16
C LYS A 32 -22.19 3.37 41.34
N TRP A 33 -22.15 3.19 40.02
CA TRP A 33 -23.17 3.67 39.10
C TRP A 33 -24.12 2.54 38.76
N GLU A 34 -25.40 2.80 38.89
CA GLU A 34 -26.47 1.93 38.44
C GLU A 34 -27.35 2.74 37.50
N TYR A 35 -27.58 2.22 36.30
CA TYR A 35 -28.40 2.88 35.30
C TYR A 35 -29.18 1.86 34.47
N ASP A 36 -30.47 2.10 34.31
CA ASP A 36 -31.33 1.31 33.44
C ASP A 36 -31.34 1.86 32.03
N VAL A 37 -30.94 1.04 31.07
CA VAL A 37 -31.01 1.35 29.65
C VAL A 37 -31.76 0.25 28.92
N SER A 38 -32.41 0.55 27.79
CA SER A 38 -32.97 -0.51 26.96
C SER A 38 -31.86 -1.35 26.31
N GLN A 39 -32.10 -2.65 26.19
CA GLN A 39 -31.17 -3.58 25.53
C GLN A 39 -30.80 -3.10 24.11
N ALA A 40 -31.80 -2.61 23.36
CA ALA A 40 -31.59 -2.07 22.03
C ALA A 40 -30.59 -0.92 22.01
N LEU A 41 -30.70 0.04 22.94
CA LEU A 41 -29.78 1.17 23.02
C LEU A 41 -28.36 0.73 23.36
N LEU A 42 -28.22 -0.22 24.29
CA LEU A 42 -26.93 -0.77 24.71
C LEU A 42 -26.21 -1.39 23.52
N VAL A 43 -26.90 -2.27 22.77
CA VAL A 43 -26.33 -2.95 21.60
C VAL A 43 -26.01 -1.96 20.48
N LEU A 44 -26.94 -1.07 20.11
CA LEU A 44 -26.70 -0.07 19.05
C LEU A 44 -25.51 0.83 19.40
N SER A 45 -25.43 1.29 20.65
CA SER A 45 -24.34 2.17 21.09
C SER A 45 -23.00 1.43 21.04
N SER A 46 -22.95 0.18 21.50
CA SER A 46 -21.74 -0.64 21.42
C SER A 46 -21.26 -0.87 19.99
N LEU A 47 -22.19 -1.12 19.06
CA LEU A 47 -21.90 -1.27 17.63
C LEU A 47 -21.33 0.02 17.04
N LEU A 48 -21.95 1.17 17.35
CA LEU A 48 -21.48 2.47 16.87
C LEU A 48 -20.09 2.80 17.40
N ILE A 49 -19.82 2.52 18.68
CA ILE A 49 -18.50 2.67 19.29
C ILE A 49 -17.48 1.76 18.59
N GLY A 50 -17.83 0.50 18.34
CA GLY A 50 -16.98 -0.45 17.61
C GLY A 50 -16.66 0.02 16.19
N ILE A 51 -17.64 0.52 15.45
CA ILE A 51 -17.44 1.10 14.11
C ILE A 51 -16.53 2.32 14.18
N ALA A 52 -16.77 3.23 15.13
CA ALA A 52 -15.95 4.43 15.31
C ALA A 52 -14.48 4.06 15.60
N LEU A 53 -14.24 3.14 16.54
CA LEU A 53 -12.91 2.63 16.84
C LEU A 53 -12.27 1.96 15.62
N GLY A 54 -13.01 1.12 14.90
CA GLY A 54 -12.53 0.48 13.68
C GLY A 54 -12.11 1.47 12.60
N LEU A 55 -12.87 2.55 12.41
CA LEU A 55 -12.54 3.63 11.48
C LEU A 55 -11.29 4.40 11.91
N ILE A 56 -11.17 4.72 13.21
CA ILE A 56 -9.98 5.41 13.77
C ILE A 56 -8.73 4.54 13.56
N LEU A 57 -8.78 3.27 13.94
CA LEU A 57 -7.67 2.33 13.76
C LEU A 57 -7.30 2.17 12.28
N SER A 58 -8.29 1.95 11.41
CA SER A 58 -8.08 1.82 9.96
C SER A 58 -7.41 3.05 9.36
N TYR A 59 -7.84 4.25 9.75
CA TYR A 59 -7.22 5.50 9.31
C TYR A 59 -5.74 5.59 9.71
N THR A 60 -5.42 5.25 10.96
CA THR A 60 -4.04 5.31 11.47
C THR A 60 -3.10 4.32 10.75
N TRP A 61 -3.58 3.11 10.44
CA TRP A 61 -2.78 2.09 9.74
C TRP A 61 -2.57 2.40 8.26
N LYS A 62 -3.60 2.94 7.59
CA LYS A 62 -3.51 3.32 6.17
C LYS A 62 -2.47 4.44 5.94
N ASN A 63 -2.30 5.34 6.90
CA ASN A 63 -1.28 6.38 6.84
C ASN A 63 0.15 5.85 7.00
N LYS A 64 0.38 4.80 7.81
CA LYS A 64 1.70 4.14 7.90
C LYS A 64 2.08 3.48 6.57
N GLY A 65 1.15 2.79 5.92
CA GLY A 65 1.39 2.14 4.62
C GLY A 65 1.81 3.13 3.51
N LYS A 66 1.13 4.27 3.40
CA LYS A 66 1.46 5.30 2.40
C LYS A 66 2.86 5.89 2.59
N ASN A 67 3.31 6.05 3.84
CA ASN A 67 4.63 6.61 4.12
C ASN A 67 5.76 5.63 3.77
N GLN A 68 5.55 4.34 4.01
CA GLN A 68 6.49 3.28 3.62
C GLN A 68 6.56 3.12 2.10
N GLN A 69 5.41 3.21 1.41
CA GLN A 69 5.35 3.15 -0.05
C GLN A 69 6.10 4.32 -0.71
N LYS A 70 5.96 5.55 -0.16
CA LYS A 70 6.73 6.72 -0.63
C LYS A 70 8.23 6.58 -0.37
N LYS A 71 8.64 5.95 0.74
CA LYS A 71 10.06 5.68 1.01
C LYS A 71 10.63 4.64 0.05
N ALA A 72 9.89 3.56 -0.21
CA ALA A 72 10.26 2.53 -1.17
C ALA A 72 10.39 3.09 -2.60
N GLU A 73 9.46 3.93 -3.04
CA GLU A 73 9.52 4.57 -4.38
C GLU A 73 10.74 5.51 -4.50
N LYS A 74 11.04 6.29 -3.46
CA LYS A 74 12.24 7.14 -3.43
C LYS A 74 13.53 6.32 -3.50
N GLN A 75 13.60 5.18 -2.80
CA GLN A 75 14.77 4.29 -2.87
C GLN A 75 14.90 3.64 -4.25
N ALA A 76 13.80 3.13 -4.83
CA ALA A 76 13.80 2.56 -6.18
C ALA A 76 14.25 3.58 -7.24
N ARG A 77 13.83 4.85 -7.14
CA ARG A 77 14.28 5.93 -8.03
C ARG A 77 15.77 6.24 -7.87
N LYS A 78 16.33 6.17 -6.66
CA LYS A 78 17.76 6.37 -6.41
C LYS A 78 18.59 5.23 -7.03
N ILE A 79 18.20 3.99 -6.75
CA ILE A 79 18.86 2.79 -7.29
C ILE A 79 18.83 2.80 -8.83
N LYS A 80 17.70 3.16 -9.44
CA LYS A 80 17.58 3.25 -10.91
C LYS A 80 18.47 4.35 -11.51
N LYS A 81 18.65 5.48 -10.83
CA LYS A 81 19.56 6.55 -11.24
C LYS A 81 21.03 6.15 -11.10
N GLU A 82 21.39 5.41 -10.05
CA GLU A 82 22.75 4.89 -9.88
C GLU A 82 23.07 3.86 -10.97
N GLN A 83 22.18 2.92 -11.23
CA GLN A 83 22.31 1.94 -12.33
C GLN A 83 22.50 2.61 -13.69
N ASP A 84 21.72 3.65 -14.02
CA ASP A 84 21.87 4.40 -15.28
C ASP A 84 23.22 5.15 -15.36
N LYS A 85 23.71 5.68 -14.24
CA LYS A 85 25.05 6.31 -14.17
C LYS A 85 26.18 5.29 -14.31
N LEU A 86 26.07 4.13 -13.66
CA LEU A 86 27.03 3.03 -13.75
C LEU A 86 27.09 2.46 -15.17
N LYS A 87 25.94 2.26 -15.82
CA LYS A 87 25.89 1.85 -17.24
C LYS A 87 26.52 2.89 -18.16
N LYS A 88 26.22 4.18 -17.97
CA LYS A 88 26.84 5.27 -18.73
C LYS A 88 28.35 5.40 -18.47
N GLN A 89 28.85 4.97 -17.31
CA GLN A 89 30.30 4.90 -17.06
C GLN A 89 30.94 3.68 -17.70
N GLN A 90 30.27 2.52 -17.70
CA GLN A 90 30.73 1.33 -18.42
C GLN A 90 30.74 1.54 -19.95
N GLU A 91 29.76 2.28 -20.48
CA GLU A 91 29.69 2.65 -21.90
C GLU A 91 30.72 3.74 -22.27
N LYS A 92 31.22 4.50 -21.29
CA LYS A 92 32.25 5.53 -21.45
C LYS A 92 33.68 5.07 -21.13
N LEU A 93 33.90 3.78 -20.84
CA LEU A 93 35.22 3.15 -20.91
C LEU A 93 35.31 2.46 -22.29
N PRO A 94 35.71 3.19 -23.36
CA PRO A 94 35.78 2.64 -24.69
C PRO A 94 36.74 1.45 -24.81
N GLN A 95 36.27 0.48 -25.58
CA GLN A 95 37.02 -0.38 -26.49
C GLN A 95 38.40 0.21 -26.84
N GLU A 96 39.46 -0.35 -26.25
CA GLU A 96 40.81 -0.33 -26.79
C GLU A 96 41.09 -1.67 -27.48
N GLN A 97 40.27 -2.01 -28.48
CA GLN A 97 40.50 -3.15 -29.38
C GLN A 97 39.47 -3.06 -30.51
N GLU A 98 39.78 -2.22 -31.51
CA GLU A 98 39.50 -2.45 -32.94
C GLU A 98 39.84 -1.17 -33.70
N GLN A 99 41.11 -1.06 -34.12
CA GLN A 99 41.49 -0.15 -35.18
C GLN A 99 41.88 -1.01 -36.39
N PRO A 100 41.15 -0.94 -37.52
CA PRO A 100 41.57 -1.54 -38.77
C PRO A 100 42.44 -0.53 -39.52
N THR A 101 43.75 -0.78 -39.58
CA THR A 101 44.64 -0.06 -40.51
C THR A 101 45.60 -1.05 -41.19
N ALA A 102 45.19 -1.44 -42.39
CA ALA A 102 45.99 -1.66 -43.60
C ALA A 102 47.28 -2.53 -43.55
N GLU A 103 47.23 -3.66 -44.27
CA GLU A 103 48.38 -4.30 -44.94
C GLU A 103 48.37 -3.92 -46.46
N PRO A 104 49.43 -4.14 -47.28
CA PRO A 104 50.90 -4.18 -47.08
C PRO A 104 51.67 -3.35 -48.18
N PRO A 105 53.02 -3.44 -48.30
CA PRO A 105 53.55 -4.39 -49.30
C PRO A 105 54.84 -5.15 -48.90
N MET A 106 54.87 -6.40 -49.36
CA MET A 106 55.95 -7.36 -49.71
C MET A 106 57.42 -7.17 -49.28
N LYS A 107 57.97 -8.32 -48.84
CA LYS A 107 59.37 -8.71 -48.51
C LYS A 107 60.39 -8.48 -49.65
N PRO A 108 61.71 -8.52 -49.37
CA PRO A 108 62.46 -9.78 -49.54
C PRO A 108 63.19 -10.28 -48.29
N GLN A 109 63.34 -11.60 -48.24
CA GLN A 109 63.94 -12.41 -47.18
C GLN A 109 65.46 -12.30 -47.16
N GLU A 110 66.02 -12.48 -45.96
CA GLU A 110 67.42 -12.83 -45.71
C GLU A 110 67.77 -14.15 -46.43
N GLU A 111 68.84 -14.13 -47.24
CA GLU A 111 69.69 -15.29 -47.50
C GLU A 111 71.13 -14.88 -47.17
N GLU A 112 71.53 -15.11 -45.92
CA GLU A 112 72.93 -15.23 -45.55
C GLU A 112 73.06 -16.43 -44.61
N GLN A 113 73.28 -17.61 -45.21
CA GLN A 113 73.98 -18.74 -44.58
C GLN A 113 74.27 -19.85 -45.63
N LEU A 114 75.57 -20.05 -45.84
CA LEU A 114 76.31 -21.13 -46.54
C LEU A 114 76.41 -21.11 -48.07
#